data_AF-A0A6B0BC17-F1
#
_entry.id   AF-A0A6B0BC17-F1
#
_cell.length_a   1.000
_cell.length_b   1.000
_cell.length_c   1.000
_cell.angle_alpha   90.00
_cell.angle_beta   90.00
_cell.angle_gamma   90.00
#
_symmetry.space_group_name_H-M   'P 1'
#
loop_
_entity.id
_entity.type
_entity.pdbx_description
1 polymer ?
#
loop_
_entity_poly.entity_id
_entity_poly.type
_entity_poly.pdbx_seq_one_letter_code
_entity_poly.pdbx_strand_id
1 'polypeptide(L)' 'MHFIAISINHRTADVALREQVAFRDDALRIAHEDLYETKSILENVILSTCNRT' A
#
# COMPACT_ATOMS: atom_id res chain seq x y z
N MET A 1 8.80 0.66 -19.32
CA MET A 1 7.68 0.64 -18.36
C MET A 1 7.82 -0.62 -17.53
N HIS A 2 7.87 -0.50 -16.21
CA HIS A 2 8.03 -1.63 -15.30
C HIS A 2 6.90 -1.59 -14.27
N PHE A 3 6.42 -2.77 -13.89
CA PHE A 3 5.52 -2.93 -12.75
C PHE A 3 6.33 -3.37 -11.55
N ILE A 4 6.10 -2.69 -10.42
CA ILE A 4 6.72 -3.02 -9.14
C ILE A 4 5.57 -3.29 -8.18
N ALA A 5 5.65 -4.40 -7.45
CA ALA A 5 4.73 -4.73 -6.39
C ALA A 5 5.49 -4.82 -5.07
N ILE A 6 5.04 -4.07 -4.07
CA ILE A 6 5.55 -4.09 -2.70
C ILE A 6 4.38 -4.51 -1.82
N SER A 7 4.60 -5.42 -0.86
CA SER A 7 3.54 -5.84 0.05
C SER A 7 4.08 -6.44 1.34
N ILE A 8 3.36 -6.15 2.44
CA ILE A 8 3.45 -6.83 3.73
C ILE A 8 2.22 -7.74 3.84
N ASN A 9 2.44 -9.05 3.97
CA ASN A 9 1.35 -10.02 3.95
C ASN A 9 1.48 -11.06 5.07
N HIS A 10 0.39 -11.78 5.34
CA HIS A 10 0.28 -12.75 6.42
C HIS A 10 1.31 -13.91 6.37
N ARG A 11 1.98 -14.14 5.23
CA ARG A 11 3.02 -15.18 5.13
C ARG A 11 4.36 -14.71 5.70
N THR A 12 4.59 -13.40 5.73
CA THR A 12 5.89 -12.81 6.07
C THR A 12 5.83 -11.84 7.25
N ALA A 13 4.63 -11.48 7.71
CA ALA A 13 4.39 -10.55 8.80
C ALA A 13 3.22 -11.00 9.68
N ASP A 14 3.37 -10.81 10.98
CA ASP A 14 2.30 -11.04 11.95
C ASP A 14 1.17 -10.02 11.79
N VAL A 15 0.08 -10.24 12.54
CA VAL A 15 -1.07 -9.34 12.48
C VAL A 15 -0.76 -7.96 13.05
N ALA A 16 0.03 -7.89 14.13
CA ALA A 16 0.37 -6.64 14.79
C ALA A 16 1.13 -5.69 13.85
N LEU A 17 2.10 -6.20 13.08
CA LEU A 17 2.81 -5.40 12.08
C LEU A 17 1.91 -4.99 10.92
N ARG A 18 0.99 -5.85 10.47
CA ARG A 18 0.06 -5.54 9.38
C ARG A 18 -0.95 -4.46 9.76
N GLU A 19 -1.42 -4.45 11.00
CA GLU A 19 -2.35 -3.43 11.51
C GLU A 19 -1.69 -2.05 11.58
N GLN A 20 -0.38 -1.97 11.79
CA GLN A 20 0.35 -0.70 11.79
C GLN A 20 0.44 -0.05 10.40
N VAL A 21 0.33 -0.84 9.33
CA VAL A 21 0.42 -0.37 7.94
C VAL A 21 -0.92 -0.42 7.20
N ALA A 22 -1.99 -0.83 7.87
CA ALA A 22 -3.33 -0.88 7.28
C ALA A 22 -3.82 0.54 7.00
N PHE A 23 -4.33 0.78 5.79
CA PHE A 23 -4.90 2.07 5.44
C PHE A 23 -6.33 2.19 5.95
N ARG A 24 -6.67 3.36 6.50
CA ARG A 24 -8.04 3.79 6.73
C ARG A 24 -8.58 4.44 5.46
N ASP A 25 -9.89 4.43 5.27
CA ASP A 25 -10.53 4.93 4.03
C ASP A 25 -10.16 6.38 3.69
N ASP A 26 -10.01 7.24 4.71
CA ASP A 26 -9.60 8.64 4.57
C ASP A 26 -8.12 8.78 4.17
N ALA A 27 -7.26 7.87 4.64
CA ALA A 27 -5.83 7.86 4.33
C ALA A 27 -5.52 7.31 2.93
N LEU A 28 -6.37 6.42 2.38
CA LEU A 28 -6.16 5.83 1.05
C LEU A 28 -6.07 6.87 -0.07
N ARG A 29 -6.96 7.88 -0.04
CA ARG A 29 -6.95 8.94 -1.06
C ARG A 29 -5.66 9.75 -1.02
N ILE A 30 -5.23 10.13 0.18
CA ILE A 30 -4.00 10.91 0.38
C ILE A 30 -2.78 10.10 -0.07
N ALA A 31 -2.69 8.83 0.32
CA ALA A 31 -1.59 7.96 -0.08
C ALA A 31 -1.51 7.72 -1.60
N HIS A 32 -2.67 7.61 -2.27
CA HIS A 32 -2.73 7.51 -3.72
C HIS A 32 -2.22 8.79 -4.41
N GLU A 33 -2.63 9.96 -3.92
CA GLU A 33 -2.15 11.27 -4.40
C GLU A 33 -0.64 11.41 -4.19
N ASP A 34 -0.13 11.08 -3.00
CA ASP A 34 1.30 11.16 -2.67
C ASP A 34 2.16 10.24 -3.56
N LEU A 35 1.69 9.02 -3.82
CA LEU A 35 2.37 8.08 -4.72
C LEU A 35 2.35 8.58 -6.17
N TYR A 36 1.23 9.17 -6.63
CA TYR A 36 1.12 9.71 -7.97
C TYR A 36 2.06 10.91 -8.20
N GLU A 37 2.20 11.78 -7.21
CA GLU A 37 3.12 12.94 -7.26
C GLU A 37 4.59 12.55 -7.11
N THR A 38 4.89 11.30 -6.74
CA THR A 38 6.26 10.82 -6.60
C THR A 38 6.93 10.65 -7.96
N LYS A 39 8.08 11.31 -8.15
CA LYS A 39 8.86 11.23 -9.39
C LYS A 39 9.08 9.77 -9.83
N SER A 40 8.76 9.49 -11.09
CA SER A 40 8.90 8.18 -11.75
C SER A 40 7.80 7.16 -11.45
N ILE A 41 6.75 7.54 -10.71
CA ILE A 41 5.51 6.78 -10.62
C ILE A 41 4.53 7.39 -11.62
N LEU A 42 4.10 6.59 -12.60
CA LEU A 42 3.14 7.02 -13.63
C LEU A 42 1.71 6.68 -13.21
N GLU A 43 1.55 5.51 -12.59
CA GLU A 43 0.28 4.96 -12.15
C GLU A 43 0.51 4.18 -10.85
N ASN A 44 -0.47 4.17 -9.95
CA ASN A 44 -0.40 3.40 -8.73
C ASN A 44 -1.77 2.83 -8.34
N VAL A 45 -1.75 1.74 -7.58
CA VAL A 45 -2.93 1.13 -6.96
C VAL A 45 -2.51 0.66 -5.57
N ILE A 46 -3.33 0.96 -4.56
CA ILE A 46 -3.15 0.47 -3.19
C ILE A 46 -4.18 -0.64 -2.93
N LEU A 47 -3.73 -1.77 -2.39
CA LEU A 47 -4.58 -2.89 -1.96
C LEU A 47 -4.35 -3.19 -0.48
N SER A 48 -5.20 -2.62 0.38
CA SER A 48 -5.18 -2.91 1.82
C SER A 48 -6.38 -3.76 2.22
N THR A 49 -6.10 -4.92 2.82
CA THR A 49 -7.09 -5.94 3.25
C THR A 49 -6.64 -6.57 4.56
N CYS A 50 -7.46 -7.45 5.14
CA CYS A 50 -7.09 -8.17 6.37
C CYS A 50 -5.83 -9.07 6.23
N ASN A 51 -5.43 -9.45 5.01
CA ASN A 51 -4.36 -10.43 4.78
C ASN A 51 -3.11 -9.87 4.10
N ARG A 52 -3.19 -8.63 3.61
CA ARG A 52 -2.11 -7.90 2.94
C ARG A 52 -2.38 -6.42 2.89
N THR A 53 -1.29 -5.66 2.95
CA THR A 53 -1.20 -4.28 2.48
C THR A 53 0.06 -4.16 1.62
#